data_AF-A0A9D1KC09-F1
#
_entry.id   AF-A0A9D1KC09-F1
#
_cell.length_a   1.000
_cell.length_b   1.000
_cell.length_c   1.000
_cell.angle_alpha   90.00
_cell.angle_beta   90.00
_cell.angle_gamma   90.00
#
_symmetry.space_group_name_H-M   'P 1'
#
loop_
_entity.id
_entity.type
_entity.pdbx_description
1 polymer ?
#
loop_
_entity_poly.entity_id
_entity_poly.type
_entity_poly.pdbx_seq_one_letter_code
_entity_poly.pdbx_strand_id
1 'polypeptide(L)'
;IRAGTLDLVLGEGNELTLEKQIPIEDEEGMSLDGFTFSLTNNGNIESDYTIYLDDIALDEGESRIPDSSIRYSLTRNEEVFMTRNMTTMGSNPNRRVDFGTIGVDETINYTLRIWIDYDATKEEASGKTFKGKLRVVATQPVGEEVSTVLLDNIPKENQYDDGIDTFITGEDPNNYIWYSGKLWRAVSINNTENTVKLVTQWNISAIPYNASGNPAFEGSYMESWLNDTTVDGFLGNLRDYENFIVIDSVWNATMDSNDLGNIERPNGTTTVTTPVGLLNIYEYQSSNNGGVYGYLNNGLDWWCITPYNSTNVRSITFIGAVNNGAPSAAFGIRPSINLKSNVKIVDGDGTVDNPYRLSGDNDTDLSGTLLNTRYSGEYITFGNDENNLYRIVSRETEGLTKITSAEPLKSSGAFKTMEFDSNNNANYSSTNTIGAFLNGEYLVSYVDSGYRNMIEDNTIWYLGTVRGYASYKLAKYTDETGNTLTSNITSATIGLLRMGELMAGQFDKYNNNTFYWTLTLYDFYVRSVNTNGASTGTSPVLAGVKPSINLKSNVVITGGDGTKENPFTLELAD
;
A
#
# COMPACT_ATOMS: atom_id res chain seq x y z
N ILE A 1 -23.46 -32.92 -10.29
CA ILE A 1 -23.59 -32.23 -8.99
C ILE A 1 -22.17 -32.06 -8.48
N ARG A 2 -21.68 -30.81 -8.44
CA ARG A 2 -20.42 -30.45 -7.79
C ARG A 2 -20.84 -29.85 -6.45
N ALA A 3 -20.43 -30.43 -5.33
CA ALA A 3 -20.57 -29.81 -4.01
C ALA A 3 -19.51 -30.41 -3.08
N GLY A 4 -18.58 -29.56 -2.65
CA GLY A 4 -17.85 -29.78 -1.40
C GLY A 4 -18.75 -29.37 -0.23
N THR A 5 -18.44 -29.83 0.98
CA THR A 5 -19.10 -29.37 2.21
C THR A 5 -17.99 -28.97 3.17
N LEU A 6 -18.00 -27.72 3.61
CA LEU A 6 -17.08 -27.22 4.63
C LEU A 6 -17.77 -27.26 5.99
N ASP A 7 -17.08 -27.87 6.95
CA ASP A 7 -17.51 -27.87 8.34
C ASP A 7 -16.57 -26.97 9.14
N LEU A 8 -17.14 -25.95 9.77
CA LEU A 8 -16.47 -25.17 10.81
C LEU A 8 -16.72 -25.86 12.15
N VAL A 9 -15.66 -26.39 12.74
CA VAL A 9 -15.71 -27.07 14.04
C VAL A 9 -15.10 -26.16 15.10
N LEU A 10 -15.92 -25.72 16.04
CA LEU A 10 -15.50 -24.89 17.17
C LEU A 10 -15.12 -25.79 18.36
N GLY A 11 -13.96 -25.53 18.97
CA GLY A 11 -13.47 -26.31 20.10
C GLY A 11 -14.25 -26.05 21.39
N GLU A 12 -14.63 -24.79 21.65
CA GLU A 12 -15.37 -24.35 22.83
C GLU A 12 -16.34 -23.22 22.49
N GLY A 13 -17.64 -23.37 22.77
CA GLY A 13 -18.66 -22.31 22.59
C GLY A 13 -18.78 -21.78 21.15
N ASN A 14 -19.74 -20.89 20.91
CA ASN A 14 -19.89 -20.17 19.64
C ASN A 14 -19.81 -18.65 19.79
N GLU A 15 -19.48 -18.18 21.00
CA GLU A 15 -19.45 -16.79 21.40
C GLU A 15 -18.06 -16.43 21.93
N LEU A 16 -17.49 -15.38 21.36
CA LEU A 16 -16.23 -14.75 21.73
C LEU A 16 -16.55 -13.46 22.49
N THR A 17 -16.27 -13.42 23.78
CA THR A 17 -16.58 -12.27 24.63
C THR A 17 -15.33 -11.72 25.29
N LEU A 18 -15.05 -10.44 25.05
CA LEU A 18 -14.13 -9.66 25.89
C LEU A 18 -14.93 -9.11 27.05
N GLU A 19 -14.90 -9.82 28.18
CA GLU A 19 -15.31 -9.26 29.45
C GLU A 19 -14.30 -8.20 29.91
N LYS A 20 -14.70 -7.32 30.84
CA LYS A 20 -13.96 -6.13 31.30
C LYS A 20 -12.46 -6.41 31.54
N GLN A 21 -11.65 -6.18 30.51
CA GLN A 21 -10.20 -6.21 30.55
C GLN A 21 -9.66 -4.79 30.68
N ILE A 22 -8.43 -4.67 31.18
CA ILE A 22 -7.65 -3.43 31.06
C ILE A 22 -6.94 -3.43 29.70
N PRO A 23 -6.65 -2.25 29.12
CA PRO A 23 -5.71 -2.13 28.00
C PRO A 23 -4.40 -2.87 28.27
N ILE A 24 -3.92 -3.65 27.30
CA ILE A 24 -2.65 -4.42 27.41
C ILE A 24 -1.84 -4.33 26.13
N GLU A 25 -0.52 -4.49 26.26
CA GLU A 25 0.44 -4.51 25.16
C GLU A 25 0.27 -5.77 24.30
N ASP A 26 0.71 -5.72 23.04
CA ASP A 26 0.64 -6.86 22.12
C ASP A 26 1.34 -8.12 22.66
N GLU A 27 2.47 -7.98 23.37
CA GLU A 27 3.20 -9.12 23.97
C GLU A 27 2.36 -9.86 25.01
N GLU A 28 1.62 -9.12 25.83
CA GLU A 28 0.68 -9.68 26.81
C GLU A 28 -0.55 -10.27 26.11
N GLY A 29 -1.10 -9.56 25.13
CA GLY A 29 -2.25 -10.00 24.33
C GLY A 29 -2.00 -11.31 23.56
N MET A 30 -0.80 -11.47 23.00
CA MET A 30 -0.37 -12.70 22.33
C MET A 30 -0.23 -13.89 23.29
N SER A 31 -0.07 -13.63 24.59
CA SER A 31 0.06 -14.66 25.62
C SER A 31 -1.30 -15.10 26.20
N LEU A 32 -2.40 -14.45 25.81
CA LEU A 32 -3.75 -14.84 26.24
C LEU A 32 -4.15 -16.21 25.69
N ASP A 33 -5.03 -16.89 26.42
CA ASP A 33 -5.80 -18.01 25.88
C ASP A 33 -6.64 -17.50 24.71
N GLY A 34 -6.52 -18.16 23.56
CA GLY A 34 -7.24 -17.78 22.35
C GLY A 34 -8.44 -18.67 22.09
N PHE A 35 -9.38 -18.16 21.29
CA PHE A 35 -10.51 -18.92 20.81
C PHE A 35 -10.06 -19.88 19.70
N THR A 36 -10.16 -21.18 19.97
CA THR A 36 -9.67 -22.23 19.07
C THR A 36 -10.79 -22.81 18.22
N PHE A 37 -10.51 -22.95 16.93
CA PHE A 37 -11.43 -23.56 15.98
C PHE A 37 -10.67 -24.20 14.83
N SER A 38 -11.36 -25.06 14.09
CA SER A 38 -10.81 -25.69 12.89
C SER A 38 -11.79 -25.58 11.74
N LEU A 39 -11.23 -25.40 10.55
CA LEU A 39 -11.97 -25.50 9.30
C LEU A 39 -11.57 -26.80 8.62
N THR A 40 -12.53 -27.69 8.40
CA THR A 40 -12.29 -28.97 7.71
C THR A 40 -13.12 -29.04 6.44
N ASN A 41 -12.48 -29.45 5.35
CA ASN A 41 -13.18 -29.79 4.12
C ASN A 41 -13.53 -31.27 4.08
N ASN A 42 -14.77 -31.59 4.44
CA ASN A 42 -15.34 -32.95 4.37
C ASN A 42 -15.98 -33.25 3.01
N GLY A 43 -15.80 -32.35 2.03
CA GLY A 43 -16.27 -32.51 0.66
C GLY A 43 -15.32 -33.34 -0.21
N ASN A 44 -15.72 -33.57 -1.46
CA ASN A 44 -14.91 -34.32 -2.44
C ASN A 44 -14.21 -33.41 -3.47
N ILE A 45 -14.24 -32.10 -3.25
CA ILE A 45 -13.57 -31.08 -4.10
C ILE A 45 -12.95 -30.00 -3.22
N GLU A 46 -11.95 -29.31 -3.74
CA GLU A 46 -11.47 -28.06 -3.12
C GLU A 46 -12.60 -27.02 -3.02
N SER A 47 -12.51 -26.15 -2.02
CA SER A 47 -13.49 -25.08 -1.77
C SER A 47 -12.79 -23.80 -1.36
N ASP A 48 -13.28 -22.67 -1.87
CA ASP A 48 -12.89 -21.36 -1.37
C ASP A 48 -13.68 -21.06 -0.10
N TYR A 49 -13.05 -20.42 0.87
CA TYR A 49 -13.67 -20.07 2.14
C TYR A 49 -13.35 -18.64 2.53
N THR A 50 -14.27 -18.01 3.25
CA THR A 50 -14.04 -16.80 4.04
C THR A 50 -14.58 -17.01 5.44
N ILE A 51 -13.79 -16.69 6.45
CA ILE A 51 -14.17 -16.68 7.87
C ILE A 51 -14.41 -15.24 8.28
N TYR A 52 -15.59 -14.97 8.84
CA TYR A 52 -16.01 -13.66 9.31
C TYR A 52 -16.18 -13.65 10.83
N LEU A 53 -15.93 -12.49 11.45
CA LEU A 53 -16.24 -12.19 12.84
C LEU A 53 -17.43 -11.22 12.92
N ASP A 54 -18.63 -11.76 13.13
CA ASP A 54 -19.85 -10.98 13.24
C ASP A 54 -20.10 -10.54 14.68
N ASP A 55 -20.69 -9.35 14.86
CA ASP A 55 -21.16 -8.91 16.17
C ASP A 55 -22.33 -9.77 16.66
N ILE A 56 -22.33 -10.00 17.97
CA ILE A 56 -23.51 -10.48 18.72
C ILE A 56 -24.18 -9.27 19.39
N ALA A 57 -25.51 -9.26 19.43
CA ALA A 57 -26.27 -8.22 20.13
C ALA A 57 -25.84 -8.14 21.61
N LEU A 58 -25.63 -6.92 22.12
CA LEU A 58 -25.29 -6.69 23.51
C LEU A 58 -26.54 -6.70 24.40
N ASP A 59 -26.35 -6.92 25.69
CA ASP A 59 -27.46 -6.85 26.66
C ASP A 59 -27.89 -5.39 26.88
N GLU A 60 -29.13 -5.20 27.36
CA GLU A 60 -29.67 -3.85 27.61
C GLU A 60 -28.78 -3.08 28.61
N GLY A 61 -28.32 -1.89 28.20
CA GLY A 61 -27.44 -1.04 29.01
C GLY A 61 -25.94 -1.24 28.78
N GLU A 62 -25.54 -2.23 27.98
CA GLU A 62 -24.14 -2.38 27.54
C GLU A 62 -23.84 -1.48 26.34
N SER A 63 -22.58 -1.06 26.22
CA SER A 63 -22.05 -0.32 25.06
C SER A 63 -20.91 -1.11 24.43
N ARG A 64 -20.79 -1.05 23.09
CA ARG A 64 -19.78 -1.81 22.35
C ARG A 64 -18.41 -1.12 22.36
N ILE A 65 -17.35 -1.91 22.54
CA ILE A 65 -15.97 -1.44 22.33
C ILE A 65 -15.80 -1.17 20.82
N PRO A 66 -15.29 0.01 20.41
CA PRO A 66 -15.06 0.28 18.99
C PRO A 66 -13.91 -0.57 18.45
N ASP A 67 -13.99 -0.97 17.18
CA ASP A 67 -12.94 -1.78 16.53
C ASP A 67 -11.56 -1.10 16.54
N SER A 68 -11.51 0.24 16.59
CA SER A 68 -10.25 1.00 16.71
C SER A 68 -9.50 0.75 18.01
N SER A 69 -10.17 0.23 19.03
CA SER A 69 -9.59 -0.06 20.35
C SER A 69 -9.38 -1.55 20.60
N ILE A 70 -9.53 -2.38 19.57
CA ILE A 70 -9.37 -3.84 19.67
C ILE A 70 -8.19 -4.27 18.79
N ARG A 71 -7.28 -5.00 19.40
CA ARG A 71 -6.21 -5.75 18.73
C ARG A 71 -6.62 -7.21 18.58
N TYR A 72 -6.07 -7.87 17.57
CA TYR A 72 -6.22 -9.32 17.41
C TYR A 72 -4.94 -9.95 16.89
N SER A 73 -4.77 -11.24 17.18
CA SER A 73 -3.84 -12.11 16.47
C SER A 73 -4.52 -13.38 15.99
N LEU A 74 -4.08 -13.86 14.83
CA LEU A 74 -4.52 -15.14 14.28
C LEU A 74 -3.31 -16.06 14.21
N THR A 75 -3.40 -17.22 14.86
CA THR A 75 -2.48 -18.34 14.65
C THR A 75 -3.12 -19.30 13.65
N ARG A 76 -2.38 -19.76 12.65
CA ARG A 76 -2.79 -20.77 11.67
C ARG A 76 -1.82 -21.94 11.75
N ASN A 77 -2.32 -23.14 12.02
CA ASN A 77 -1.51 -24.37 12.13
C ASN A 77 -0.25 -24.18 13.00
N GLU A 78 -0.44 -23.67 14.22
CA GLU A 78 0.60 -23.41 15.23
C GLU A 78 1.54 -22.23 14.94
N GLU A 79 1.48 -21.62 13.75
CA GLU A 79 2.28 -20.43 13.41
C GLU A 79 1.46 -19.15 13.58
N VAL A 80 2.05 -18.14 14.21
CA VAL A 80 1.43 -16.81 14.30
C VAL A 80 1.38 -16.23 12.88
N PHE A 81 0.17 -16.09 12.35
CA PHE A 81 -0.06 -15.63 11.00
C PHE A 81 -0.06 -14.11 10.91
N MET A 82 -0.72 -13.42 11.84
CA MET A 82 -0.75 -11.95 11.90
C MET A 82 -1.14 -11.42 13.28
N THR A 83 -0.77 -10.16 13.58
CA THR A 83 -1.20 -9.38 14.75
C THR A 83 -1.50 -7.93 14.31
N ARG A 84 -2.74 -7.45 14.48
CA ARG A 84 -3.21 -6.18 13.89
C ARG A 84 -4.35 -5.52 14.69
N ASN A 85 -4.72 -4.30 14.29
CA ASN A 85 -5.96 -3.65 14.70
C ASN A 85 -7.16 -4.31 14.04
N MET A 86 -8.25 -4.49 14.78
CA MET A 86 -9.50 -5.08 14.31
C MET A 86 -10.09 -4.32 13.10
N THR A 87 -9.88 -3.01 13.03
CA THR A 87 -10.27 -2.17 11.87
C THR A 87 -9.69 -2.66 10.53
N THR A 88 -8.59 -3.42 10.55
CA THR A 88 -7.99 -3.98 9.33
C THR A 88 -8.78 -5.15 8.75
N MET A 89 -9.67 -5.77 9.52
CA MET A 89 -10.55 -6.86 9.07
C MET A 89 -11.74 -6.34 8.25
N GLY A 90 -11.99 -5.03 8.24
CA GLY A 90 -13.19 -4.41 7.69
C GLY A 90 -14.18 -3.99 8.78
N SER A 91 -15.45 -3.80 8.42
CA SER A 91 -16.53 -3.44 9.34
C SER A 91 -17.58 -4.55 9.43
N ASN A 92 -18.26 -4.67 10.57
CA ASN A 92 -19.36 -5.62 10.74
C ASN A 92 -20.55 -5.26 9.80
N PRO A 93 -21.20 -6.23 9.12
CA PRO A 93 -21.08 -7.70 9.22
C PRO A 93 -20.04 -8.39 8.33
N ASN A 94 -18.96 -7.72 7.92
CA ASN A 94 -17.97 -8.24 6.98
C ASN A 94 -16.52 -8.14 7.50
N ARG A 95 -16.30 -8.25 8.81
CA ARG A 95 -14.94 -8.38 9.36
C ARG A 95 -14.36 -9.72 8.97
N ARG A 96 -13.43 -9.71 8.01
CA ARG A 96 -12.78 -10.91 7.47
C ARG A 96 -11.61 -11.31 8.37
N VAL A 97 -11.74 -12.48 9.00
CA VAL A 97 -10.69 -13.12 9.82
C VAL A 97 -9.65 -13.75 8.93
N ASP A 98 -10.10 -14.55 7.96
CA ASP A 98 -9.24 -15.24 7.03
C ASP A 98 -9.99 -15.66 5.77
N PHE A 99 -9.27 -15.95 4.70
CA PHE A 99 -9.81 -16.52 3.48
C PHE A 99 -8.75 -17.34 2.74
N GLY A 100 -9.19 -18.21 1.85
CA GLY A 100 -8.31 -19.01 1.01
C GLY A 100 -9.04 -20.12 0.30
N THR A 101 -8.28 -21.04 -0.29
CA THR A 101 -8.78 -22.32 -0.80
C THR A 101 -8.33 -23.43 0.15
N ILE A 102 -9.23 -24.34 0.48
CA ILE A 102 -8.95 -25.54 1.28
C ILE A 102 -9.15 -26.80 0.43
N GLY A 103 -8.13 -27.67 0.43
CA GLY A 103 -8.11 -28.94 -0.29
C GLY A 103 -9.05 -29.99 0.31
N VAL A 104 -9.24 -31.11 -0.39
CA VAL A 104 -10.06 -32.24 0.08
C VAL A 104 -9.39 -32.90 1.28
N ASP A 105 -10.18 -33.24 2.31
CA ASP A 105 -9.72 -33.85 3.57
C ASP A 105 -8.70 -32.99 4.35
N GLU A 106 -8.50 -31.73 3.96
CA GLU A 106 -7.63 -30.79 4.65
C GLU A 106 -8.34 -30.21 5.88
N THR A 107 -7.56 -29.98 6.93
CA THR A 107 -8.00 -29.27 8.14
C THR A 107 -7.01 -28.17 8.46
N ILE A 108 -7.52 -26.95 8.65
CA ILE A 108 -6.75 -25.79 9.11
C ILE A 108 -7.15 -25.50 10.55
N ASN A 109 -6.18 -25.48 11.44
CA ASN A 109 -6.38 -25.15 12.85
C ASN A 109 -6.09 -23.67 13.10
N TYR A 110 -6.96 -23.03 13.85
CA TYR A 110 -6.86 -21.61 14.16
C TYR A 110 -6.94 -21.34 15.65
N THR A 111 -6.21 -20.31 16.06
CA THR A 111 -6.38 -19.66 17.36
C THR A 111 -6.53 -18.17 17.15
N LEU A 112 -7.73 -17.63 17.40
CA LEU A 112 -8.01 -16.19 17.36
C LEU A 112 -7.89 -15.62 18.78
N ARG A 113 -6.94 -14.71 18.98
CA ARG A 113 -6.84 -13.91 20.21
C ARG A 113 -7.31 -12.50 19.92
N ILE A 114 -8.06 -11.92 20.85
CA ILE A 114 -8.48 -10.52 20.81
C ILE A 114 -8.22 -9.89 22.16
N TRP A 115 -7.86 -8.61 22.20
CA TRP A 115 -7.64 -7.85 23.43
C TRP A 115 -7.89 -6.35 23.20
N ILE A 116 -8.02 -5.61 24.29
CA ILE A 116 -8.14 -4.16 24.26
C ILE A 116 -6.74 -3.57 24.05
N ASP A 117 -6.59 -2.74 23.02
CA ASP A 117 -5.33 -2.06 22.68
C ASP A 117 -4.80 -1.27 23.89
N TYR A 118 -3.50 -1.35 24.16
CA TYR A 118 -2.82 -0.61 25.22
C TYR A 118 -3.09 0.90 25.14
N ASP A 119 -3.14 1.43 23.91
CA ASP A 119 -3.36 2.85 23.66
C ASP A 119 -4.84 3.27 23.78
N ALA A 120 -5.77 2.33 23.99
CA ALA A 120 -7.19 2.63 24.12
C ALA A 120 -7.48 3.52 25.33
N THR A 121 -8.26 4.57 25.12
CA THR A 121 -8.67 5.49 26.17
C THR A 121 -9.72 4.87 27.09
N LYS A 122 -9.89 5.47 28.28
CA LYS A 122 -10.96 5.07 29.20
C LYS A 122 -12.35 5.23 28.58
N GLU A 123 -12.56 6.26 27.76
CA GLU A 123 -13.85 6.50 27.10
C GLU A 123 -14.14 5.43 26.04
N GLU A 124 -13.11 4.94 25.35
CA GLU A 124 -13.26 3.91 24.33
C GLU A 124 -13.53 2.53 24.93
N ALA A 125 -12.82 2.15 25.99
CA ALA A 125 -12.82 0.77 26.49
C ALA A 125 -13.54 0.56 27.84
N SER A 126 -13.56 1.54 28.74
CA SER A 126 -13.96 1.30 30.14
C SER A 126 -15.47 1.06 30.27
N GLY A 127 -15.84 -0.11 30.81
CA GLY A 127 -17.24 -0.47 31.03
C GLY A 127 -18.01 -0.86 29.77
N LYS A 128 -17.31 -0.98 28.63
CA LYS A 128 -17.87 -1.47 27.36
C LYS A 128 -17.57 -2.96 27.17
N THR A 129 -18.34 -3.61 26.30
CA THR A 129 -18.29 -5.05 26.06
C THR A 129 -18.12 -5.33 24.57
N PHE A 130 -17.31 -6.33 24.21
CA PHE A 130 -17.30 -6.91 22.87
C PHE A 130 -17.81 -8.35 22.92
N LYS A 131 -18.85 -8.66 22.13
CA LYS A 131 -19.35 -10.02 21.90
C LYS A 131 -19.37 -10.30 20.39
N GLY A 132 -18.81 -11.42 19.96
CA GLY A 132 -18.75 -11.79 18.54
C GLY A 132 -18.91 -13.29 18.30
N LYS A 133 -19.22 -13.67 17.07
CA LYS A 133 -19.29 -15.07 16.61
C LYS A 133 -18.58 -15.25 15.28
N LEU A 134 -18.04 -16.43 15.06
CA LEU A 134 -17.49 -16.79 13.76
C LEU A 134 -18.58 -17.28 12.80
N ARG A 135 -18.47 -16.87 11.55
CA ARG A 135 -19.27 -17.36 10.43
C ARG A 135 -18.34 -17.77 9.30
N VAL A 136 -18.54 -18.96 8.74
CA VAL A 136 -17.85 -19.38 7.51
C VAL A 136 -18.79 -19.24 6.31
N VAL A 137 -18.26 -18.72 5.21
CA VAL A 137 -18.91 -18.77 3.89
C VAL A 137 -18.02 -19.59 2.98
N ALA A 138 -18.59 -20.60 2.35
CA ALA A 138 -17.91 -21.49 1.42
C ALA A 138 -18.47 -21.30 0.02
N THR A 139 -17.58 -21.22 -0.97
CA THR A 139 -17.93 -21.16 -2.38
C THR A 139 -17.11 -22.18 -3.17
N GLN A 140 -17.62 -22.59 -4.33
CA GLN A 140 -16.77 -23.36 -5.24
C GLN A 140 -15.62 -22.48 -5.70
N PRO A 141 -14.41 -23.03 -5.87
CA PRO A 141 -13.29 -22.24 -6.34
C PRO A 141 -13.58 -21.65 -7.71
N VAL A 142 -13.29 -20.36 -7.83
CA VAL A 142 -13.40 -19.61 -9.09
C VAL A 142 -12.02 -19.10 -9.47
N GLY A 143 -11.76 -19.06 -10.77
CA GLY A 143 -10.53 -18.54 -11.30
C GLY A 143 -9.43 -19.59 -11.45
N GLU A 144 -8.30 -19.12 -11.96
CA GLU A 144 -7.11 -19.93 -12.25
C GLU A 144 -5.88 -19.27 -11.60
N GLU A 145 -4.86 -20.08 -11.28
CA GLU A 145 -3.62 -19.56 -10.69
C GLU A 145 -3.00 -18.48 -11.59
N VAL A 146 -2.48 -17.41 -10.98
CA VAL A 146 -1.92 -16.26 -11.71
C VAL A 146 -0.85 -16.70 -12.70
N SER A 147 0.02 -17.64 -12.31
CA SER A 147 1.08 -18.19 -13.15
C SER A 147 0.54 -18.85 -14.42
N THR A 148 -0.51 -19.66 -14.30
CA THR A 148 -1.16 -20.37 -15.41
C THR A 148 -1.76 -19.38 -16.40
N VAL A 149 -2.58 -18.44 -15.90
CA VAL A 149 -3.24 -17.43 -16.72
C VAL A 149 -2.21 -16.58 -17.50
N LEU A 150 -1.13 -16.15 -16.86
CA LEU A 150 -0.08 -15.37 -17.52
C LEU A 150 0.64 -16.18 -18.60
N LEU A 151 1.02 -17.43 -18.32
CA LEU A 151 1.74 -18.28 -19.27
C LEU A 151 0.92 -18.66 -20.50
N ASP A 152 -0.41 -18.74 -20.35
CA ASP A 152 -1.36 -19.09 -21.40
C ASP A 152 -1.79 -17.85 -22.23
N ASN A 153 -2.02 -16.71 -21.59
CA ASN A 153 -2.53 -15.51 -22.27
C ASN A 153 -1.44 -14.64 -22.89
N ILE A 154 -0.21 -14.67 -22.37
CA ILE A 154 0.91 -13.91 -22.95
C ILE A 154 1.50 -14.70 -24.12
N PRO A 155 1.64 -14.12 -25.31
CA PRO A 155 2.21 -14.82 -26.47
C PRO A 155 3.61 -15.37 -26.19
N LYS A 156 3.96 -16.52 -26.77
CA LYS A 156 5.26 -17.18 -26.50
C LYS A 156 6.46 -16.35 -26.97
N GLU A 157 6.29 -15.52 -27.99
CA GLU A 157 7.29 -14.54 -28.43
C GLU A 157 7.56 -13.43 -27.41
N ASN A 158 6.62 -13.20 -26.48
CA ASN A 158 6.73 -12.27 -25.36
C ASN A 158 7.08 -12.99 -24.05
N GLN A 159 7.72 -14.17 -24.13
CA GLN A 159 8.22 -14.93 -23.00
C GLN A 159 9.71 -15.24 -23.20
N TYR A 160 10.52 -15.05 -22.16
CA TYR A 160 11.93 -15.44 -22.13
C TYR A 160 12.18 -16.35 -20.91
N ASP A 161 12.39 -17.63 -21.17
CA ASP A 161 12.70 -18.63 -20.14
C ASP A 161 14.21 -18.85 -20.06
N ASP A 162 14.78 -18.60 -18.89
CA ASP A 162 16.21 -18.80 -18.63
C ASP A 162 16.52 -20.12 -17.90
N GLY A 163 15.50 -20.96 -17.73
CA GLY A 163 15.56 -22.26 -17.05
C GLY A 163 15.15 -22.22 -15.58
N ILE A 164 15.15 -21.05 -14.93
CA ILE A 164 14.70 -20.89 -13.54
C ILE A 164 13.41 -20.08 -13.50
N ASP A 165 13.37 -18.96 -14.22
CA ASP A 165 12.19 -18.11 -14.32
C ASP A 165 11.82 -17.88 -15.78
N THR A 166 10.52 -17.83 -16.05
CA THR A 166 9.98 -17.32 -17.31
C THR A 166 9.65 -15.84 -17.16
N PHE A 167 10.42 -14.98 -17.82
CA PHE A 167 10.20 -13.54 -17.88
C PHE A 167 9.12 -13.18 -18.90
N ILE A 168 8.25 -12.26 -18.52
CA ILE A 168 7.34 -11.58 -19.44
C ILE A 168 8.14 -10.51 -20.16
N THR A 169 8.00 -10.42 -21.48
CA THR A 169 8.70 -9.47 -22.34
C THR A 169 7.73 -8.76 -23.32
N GLY A 170 8.27 -7.95 -24.23
CA GLY A 170 7.50 -7.18 -25.21
C GLY A 170 7.20 -5.74 -24.77
N GLU A 171 6.62 -4.95 -25.68
CA GLU A 171 6.34 -3.53 -25.44
C GLU A 171 5.03 -3.32 -24.65
N ASP A 172 4.00 -4.12 -24.95
CA ASP A 172 2.68 -4.00 -24.33
C ASP A 172 2.02 -5.36 -24.09
N PRO A 173 2.59 -6.21 -23.21
CA PRO A 173 1.92 -7.42 -22.78
C PRO A 173 0.74 -7.06 -21.85
N ASN A 174 -0.36 -7.80 -21.98
CA ASN A 174 -1.53 -7.72 -21.09
C ASN A 174 -1.22 -8.41 -19.74
N ASN A 175 -0.32 -7.81 -18.97
CA ASN A 175 0.20 -8.35 -17.71
C ASN A 175 -0.05 -7.40 -16.52
N TYR A 176 -1.10 -6.58 -16.60
CA TYR A 176 -1.51 -5.71 -15.51
C TYR A 176 -2.32 -6.48 -14.46
N ILE A 177 -2.00 -6.28 -13.19
CA ILE A 177 -2.73 -6.86 -12.05
C ILE A 177 -3.11 -5.73 -11.10
N TRP A 178 -4.37 -5.68 -10.69
CA TRP A 178 -4.81 -4.78 -9.64
C TRP A 178 -4.78 -5.52 -8.30
N TYR A 179 -3.96 -5.02 -7.39
CA TYR A 179 -3.83 -5.59 -6.05
C TYR A 179 -3.64 -4.48 -5.02
N SER A 180 -4.48 -4.51 -3.98
CA SER A 180 -4.40 -3.63 -2.81
C SER A 180 -4.37 -2.14 -3.18
N GLY A 181 -5.28 -1.73 -4.07
CA GLY A 181 -5.43 -0.33 -4.51
C GLY A 181 -4.34 0.16 -5.46
N LYS A 182 -3.48 -0.74 -5.96
CA LYS A 182 -2.34 -0.38 -6.80
C LYS A 182 -2.34 -1.21 -8.08
N LEU A 183 -1.89 -0.58 -9.15
CA LEU A 183 -1.66 -1.24 -10.43
C LEU A 183 -0.24 -1.80 -10.47
N TRP A 184 -0.12 -3.09 -10.78
CA TRP A 184 1.12 -3.85 -10.84
C TRP A 184 1.35 -4.39 -12.24
N ARG A 185 2.61 -4.71 -12.55
CA ARG A 185 3.02 -5.47 -13.73
C ARG A 185 3.61 -6.80 -13.27
N ALA A 186 3.15 -7.89 -13.87
CA ALA A 186 3.81 -9.18 -13.71
C ALA A 186 5.14 -9.18 -14.49
N VAL A 187 6.21 -9.62 -13.83
CA VAL A 187 7.59 -9.57 -14.33
C VAL A 187 8.06 -10.94 -14.76
N SER A 188 7.93 -11.93 -13.88
CA SER A 188 8.38 -13.30 -14.13
C SER A 188 7.57 -14.31 -13.34
N ILE A 189 7.58 -15.55 -13.82
CA ILE A 189 7.01 -16.71 -13.15
C ILE A 189 8.18 -17.63 -12.79
N ASN A 190 8.26 -18.06 -11.53
CA ASN A 190 9.24 -19.08 -11.14
C ASN A 190 8.78 -20.46 -11.65
N ASN A 191 9.63 -21.14 -12.42
CA ASN A 191 9.25 -22.38 -13.12
C ASN A 191 9.03 -23.57 -12.18
N THR A 192 9.52 -23.52 -10.94
CA THR A 192 9.41 -24.62 -9.96
C THR A 192 8.35 -24.31 -8.90
N GLU A 193 8.40 -23.12 -8.33
CA GLU A 193 7.51 -22.71 -7.24
C GLU A 193 6.17 -22.16 -7.74
N ASN A 194 6.06 -21.81 -9.03
CA ASN A 194 4.91 -21.15 -9.64
C ASN A 194 4.55 -19.80 -8.99
N THR A 195 5.48 -19.19 -8.26
CA THR A 195 5.34 -17.84 -7.72
C THR A 195 5.47 -16.80 -8.84
N VAL A 196 4.78 -15.67 -8.69
CA VAL A 196 4.75 -14.62 -9.72
C VAL A 196 5.31 -13.33 -9.17
N LYS A 197 6.43 -12.87 -9.72
CA LYS A 197 7.05 -11.60 -9.34
C LYS A 197 6.29 -10.44 -9.95
N LEU A 198 5.88 -9.49 -9.13
CA LEU A 198 5.23 -8.25 -9.53
C LEU A 198 6.10 -7.04 -9.21
N VAL A 199 5.90 -5.96 -9.96
CA VAL A 199 6.42 -4.62 -9.66
C VAL A 199 5.32 -3.59 -9.82
N THR A 200 5.26 -2.56 -8.99
CA THR A 200 4.26 -1.49 -9.19
C THR A 200 4.46 -0.81 -10.54
N GLN A 201 3.37 -0.45 -11.23
CA GLN A 201 3.45 0.27 -12.52
C GLN A 201 4.13 1.64 -12.35
N TRP A 202 3.83 2.33 -11.25
CA TRP A 202 4.32 3.69 -10.99
C TRP A 202 5.22 3.77 -9.77
N ASN A 203 5.92 4.89 -9.65
CA ASN A 203 6.71 5.22 -8.47
C ASN A 203 5.76 5.58 -7.33
N ILE A 204 5.71 4.76 -6.28
CA ILE A 204 4.76 4.96 -5.16
C ILE A 204 5.16 6.13 -4.27
N SER A 205 6.47 6.30 -4.07
CA SER A 205 7.10 7.40 -3.34
C SER A 205 8.49 7.67 -3.90
N ALA A 206 9.22 8.62 -3.30
CA ALA A 206 10.60 8.93 -3.65
C ALA A 206 11.43 9.24 -2.39
N ILE A 207 12.47 8.45 -2.13
CA ILE A 207 13.33 8.54 -0.95
C ILE A 207 14.79 8.28 -1.29
N PRO A 208 15.77 8.68 -0.45
CA PRO A 208 17.13 8.23 -0.59
C PRO A 208 17.17 6.72 -0.38
N TYR A 209 17.91 6.02 -1.23
CA TYR A 209 18.10 4.57 -1.09
C TYR A 209 18.72 4.22 0.27
N ASN A 210 19.80 4.92 0.63
CA ASN A 210 20.52 4.73 1.88
C ASN A 210 21.45 5.93 2.18
N ALA A 211 22.18 5.87 3.28
CA ALA A 211 23.25 6.80 3.61
C ALA A 211 24.34 6.88 2.53
N SER A 212 25.05 8.01 2.48
CA SER A 212 26.12 8.25 1.48
C SER A 212 27.14 7.12 1.43
N GLY A 213 27.46 6.65 0.23
CA GLY A 213 28.49 5.62 0.04
C GLY A 213 28.13 4.24 0.59
N ASN A 214 26.88 3.99 0.99
CA ASN A 214 26.40 2.68 1.40
C ASN A 214 25.36 2.16 0.39
N PRO A 215 25.74 1.26 -0.53
CA PRO A 215 24.83 0.74 -1.55
C PRO A 215 24.07 -0.53 -1.12
N ALA A 216 24.31 -1.04 0.10
CA ALA A 216 23.65 -2.26 0.58
C ALA A 216 22.13 -2.05 0.70
N PHE A 217 21.35 -3.06 0.30
CA PHE A 217 19.91 -3.07 0.49
C PHE A 217 19.53 -3.45 1.94
N GLU A 218 20.19 -4.48 2.50
CA GLU A 218 20.00 -4.89 3.89
C GLU A 218 20.39 -3.74 4.85
N GLY A 219 19.50 -3.42 5.78
CA GLY A 219 19.60 -2.31 6.72
C GLY A 219 19.45 -0.92 6.09
N SER A 220 19.04 -0.82 4.83
CA SER A 220 18.89 0.47 4.14
C SER A 220 17.58 1.19 4.48
N TYR A 221 17.53 2.49 4.17
CA TYR A 221 16.28 3.24 4.22
C TYR A 221 15.25 2.67 3.26
N MET A 222 15.68 2.13 2.12
CA MET A 222 14.80 1.51 1.13
C MET A 222 14.13 0.24 1.66
N GLU A 223 14.90 -0.69 2.23
CA GLU A 223 14.36 -1.90 2.85
C GLU A 223 13.42 -1.55 4.00
N SER A 224 13.83 -0.60 4.86
CA SER A 224 12.99 -0.11 5.95
C SER A 224 11.67 0.42 5.43
N TRP A 225 11.63 1.24 4.37
CA TRP A 225 10.39 1.80 3.84
C TRP A 225 9.47 0.76 3.20
N LEU A 226 10.05 -0.17 2.44
CA LEU A 226 9.32 -1.22 1.73
C LEU A 226 8.61 -2.18 2.70
N ASN A 227 9.23 -2.47 3.84
CA ASN A 227 8.76 -3.44 4.82
C ASN A 227 8.21 -2.82 6.10
N ASP A 228 8.04 -1.50 6.12
CA ASP A 228 7.39 -0.76 7.21
C ASP A 228 5.90 -1.11 7.27
N THR A 229 5.44 -1.53 8.46
CA THR A 229 4.04 -1.91 8.73
C THR A 229 3.25 -0.81 9.43
N THR A 230 3.86 0.36 9.69
CA THR A 230 3.18 1.53 10.26
C THR A 230 2.27 2.21 9.22
N VAL A 231 1.52 3.22 9.66
CA VAL A 231 0.58 4.00 8.83
C VAL A 231 1.22 4.58 7.55
N ASP A 232 2.47 5.01 7.62
CA ASP A 232 3.20 5.59 6.47
C ASP A 232 3.98 4.53 5.67
N GLY A 233 4.03 3.28 6.16
CA GLY A 233 4.81 2.19 5.62
C GLY A 233 4.15 1.46 4.45
N PHE A 234 4.96 0.90 3.54
CA PHE A 234 4.42 0.26 2.34
C PHE A 234 3.72 -1.07 2.63
N LEU A 235 4.39 -1.99 3.33
CA LEU A 235 3.88 -3.34 3.59
C LEU A 235 2.59 -3.31 4.43
N GLY A 236 2.53 -2.46 5.48
CA GLY A 236 1.33 -2.31 6.31
C GLY A 236 0.11 -1.75 5.58
N ASN A 237 0.32 -1.15 4.41
CA ASN A 237 -0.71 -0.64 3.52
C ASN A 237 -1.00 -1.59 2.34
N LEU A 238 -0.49 -2.83 2.37
CA LEU A 238 -0.95 -3.93 1.52
C LEU A 238 -2.07 -4.71 2.22
N ARG A 239 -3.15 -4.98 1.49
CA ARG A 239 -4.28 -5.76 1.94
C ARG A 239 -3.88 -7.22 2.15
N ASP A 240 -4.06 -7.72 3.37
CA ASP A 240 -3.93 -9.15 3.71
C ASP A 240 -2.70 -9.81 3.08
N TYR A 241 -1.57 -9.10 3.10
CA TYR A 241 -0.39 -9.48 2.31
C TYR A 241 0.09 -10.90 2.61
N GLU A 242 -0.10 -11.40 3.84
CA GLU A 242 0.25 -12.76 4.25
C GLU A 242 -0.51 -13.83 3.45
N ASN A 243 -1.68 -13.52 2.91
CA ASN A 243 -2.45 -14.42 2.04
C ASN A 243 -2.03 -14.33 0.57
N PHE A 244 -1.44 -13.21 0.14
CA PHE A 244 -1.11 -12.97 -1.27
C PHE A 244 0.37 -13.16 -1.61
N ILE A 245 1.28 -12.74 -0.73
CA ILE A 245 2.71 -12.62 -1.05
C ILE A 245 3.56 -13.62 -0.25
N VAL A 246 4.67 -14.05 -0.83
CA VAL A 246 5.71 -14.84 -0.15
C VAL A 246 6.47 -13.93 0.81
N ILE A 247 6.17 -14.06 2.12
CA ILE A 247 6.68 -13.17 3.18
C ILE A 247 8.19 -13.33 3.44
N ASP A 248 8.77 -14.46 3.06
CA ASP A 248 10.19 -14.79 3.13
C ASP A 248 10.83 -14.82 1.73
N SER A 249 10.40 -13.90 0.86
CA SER A 249 10.98 -13.75 -0.48
C SER A 249 12.49 -13.48 -0.43
N VAL A 250 13.26 -14.21 -1.23
CA VAL A 250 14.71 -14.06 -1.34
C VAL A 250 15.06 -13.15 -2.53
N TRP A 251 15.57 -11.96 -2.24
CA TRP A 251 15.94 -10.95 -3.23
C TRP A 251 17.43 -10.99 -3.53
N ASN A 252 17.80 -11.08 -4.81
CA ASN A 252 19.20 -11.07 -5.23
C ASN A 252 19.73 -9.62 -5.31
N ALA A 253 20.58 -9.26 -4.34
CA ALA A 253 21.23 -7.96 -4.23
C ALA A 253 22.73 -8.03 -4.59
N THR A 254 23.12 -9.03 -5.40
CA THR A 254 24.50 -9.18 -5.86
C THR A 254 24.91 -7.97 -6.69
N MET A 255 26.12 -7.46 -6.44
CA MET A 255 26.68 -6.33 -7.18
C MET A 255 26.82 -6.66 -8.67
N ASP A 256 26.40 -5.72 -9.53
CA ASP A 256 26.53 -5.86 -10.97
C ASP A 256 26.90 -4.52 -11.63
N SER A 257 28.12 -4.49 -12.21
CA SER A 257 28.69 -3.37 -12.93
C SER A 257 28.55 -3.45 -14.46
N ASN A 258 27.80 -4.42 -14.99
CA ASN A 258 27.60 -4.60 -16.43
C ASN A 258 26.78 -3.46 -17.05
N ASP A 259 27.10 -3.12 -18.29
CA ASP A 259 26.32 -2.16 -19.06
C ASP A 259 24.99 -2.76 -19.55
N LEU A 260 24.11 -1.90 -20.06
CA LEU A 260 22.85 -2.31 -20.67
C LEU A 260 23.08 -3.36 -21.76
N GLY A 261 22.29 -4.43 -21.73
CA GLY A 261 22.33 -5.54 -22.69
C GLY A 261 22.80 -6.85 -22.08
N ASN A 262 23.29 -6.85 -20.84
CA ASN A 262 23.62 -8.09 -20.14
C ASN A 262 22.38 -8.65 -19.41
N ILE A 263 21.94 -9.84 -19.85
CA ILE A 263 20.83 -10.61 -19.27
C ILE A 263 21.31 -11.95 -18.67
N GLU A 264 22.57 -12.05 -18.30
CA GLU A 264 23.10 -13.19 -17.57
C GLU A 264 22.61 -13.15 -16.12
N ARG A 265 22.07 -14.28 -15.64
CA ARG A 265 21.58 -14.38 -14.27
C ARG A 265 22.73 -14.21 -13.27
N PRO A 266 22.62 -13.29 -12.31
CA PRO A 266 23.65 -13.09 -11.29
C PRO A 266 23.81 -14.34 -10.40
N ASN A 267 25.05 -14.61 -9.97
CA ASN A 267 25.42 -15.80 -9.21
C ASN A 267 24.81 -15.90 -7.80
N GLY A 268 24.16 -14.84 -7.30
CA GLY A 268 23.46 -14.84 -6.02
C GLY A 268 24.36 -14.84 -4.79
N THR A 269 25.59 -14.32 -4.87
CA THR A 269 26.48 -14.24 -3.70
C THR A 269 25.97 -13.33 -2.57
N THR A 270 25.02 -12.45 -2.87
CA THR A 270 24.39 -11.59 -1.87
C THR A 270 22.87 -11.60 -2.06
N THR A 271 22.15 -12.03 -1.03
CA THR A 271 20.70 -12.12 -1.02
C THR A 271 20.15 -11.53 0.27
N VAL A 272 18.95 -10.95 0.20
CA VAL A 272 18.22 -10.41 1.35
C VAL A 272 16.85 -11.07 1.40
N THR A 273 16.44 -11.55 2.57
CA THR A 273 15.15 -12.23 2.76
C THR A 273 14.16 -11.28 3.43
N THR A 274 13.14 -10.85 2.69
CA THR A 274 12.16 -9.87 3.18
C THR A 274 10.89 -9.88 2.31
N PRO A 275 9.69 -9.54 2.83
CA PRO A 275 8.44 -9.62 2.05
C PRO A 275 8.45 -8.78 0.76
N VAL A 276 9.04 -7.58 0.82
CA VAL A 276 9.03 -6.61 -0.28
C VAL A 276 10.45 -6.16 -0.61
N GLY A 277 10.81 -6.24 -1.89
CA GLY A 277 12.09 -5.80 -2.42
C GLY A 277 11.95 -4.85 -3.59
N LEU A 278 13.00 -4.80 -4.42
CA LEU A 278 13.02 -4.10 -5.70
C LEU A 278 13.53 -5.06 -6.77
N LEU A 279 13.18 -4.79 -8.04
CA LEU A 279 13.80 -5.50 -9.16
C LEU A 279 15.32 -5.27 -9.18
N ASN A 280 16.06 -6.32 -9.50
CA ASN A 280 17.47 -6.19 -9.88
C ASN A 280 17.60 -5.83 -11.36
N ILE A 281 18.80 -5.40 -11.79
CA ILE A 281 19.00 -4.97 -13.18
C ILE A 281 18.86 -6.11 -14.19
N TYR A 282 19.16 -7.34 -13.78
CA TYR A 282 19.06 -8.51 -14.65
C TYR A 282 17.58 -8.81 -14.96
N GLU A 283 16.70 -8.73 -13.97
CA GLU A 283 15.25 -8.93 -14.13
C GLU A 283 14.64 -7.84 -15.04
N TYR A 284 15.03 -6.58 -14.81
CA TYR A 284 14.59 -5.47 -15.66
C TYR A 284 15.05 -5.67 -17.12
N GLN A 285 16.32 -6.01 -17.33
CA GLN A 285 16.86 -6.18 -18.67
C GLN A 285 16.31 -7.43 -19.36
N SER A 286 16.10 -8.54 -18.65
CA SER A 286 15.50 -9.77 -19.20
C SER A 286 14.08 -9.51 -19.68
N SER A 287 13.30 -8.75 -18.92
CA SER A 287 11.94 -8.33 -19.32
C SER A 287 11.92 -7.40 -20.54
N ASN A 288 13.05 -6.76 -20.88
CA ASN A 288 13.19 -5.85 -22.01
C ASN A 288 14.12 -6.40 -23.11
N ASN A 289 14.44 -7.71 -23.10
CA ASN A 289 15.37 -8.35 -24.05
C ASN A 289 16.73 -7.62 -24.17
N GLY A 290 17.25 -7.12 -23.04
CA GLY A 290 18.50 -6.35 -22.97
C GLY A 290 18.41 -4.91 -23.49
N GLY A 291 17.23 -4.47 -23.94
CA GLY A 291 17.01 -3.13 -24.48
C GLY A 291 16.35 -2.15 -23.49
N VAL A 292 15.90 -1.02 -24.04
CA VAL A 292 15.12 0.01 -23.33
C VAL A 292 13.65 0.07 -23.78
N TYR A 293 13.31 -0.70 -24.82
CA TYR A 293 11.98 -0.80 -25.41
C TYR A 293 11.30 -2.04 -24.85
N GLY A 294 10.60 -1.85 -23.73
CA GLY A 294 9.80 -2.89 -23.10
C GLY A 294 8.93 -2.29 -22.01
N TYR A 295 7.93 -3.04 -21.60
CA TYR A 295 6.82 -2.53 -20.80
C TYR A 295 7.21 -2.05 -19.40
N LEU A 296 8.38 -2.45 -18.88
CA LEU A 296 8.89 -1.98 -17.60
C LEU A 296 9.43 -0.55 -17.65
N ASN A 297 9.66 0.01 -18.83
CA ASN A 297 9.99 1.42 -18.97
C ASN A 297 8.72 2.27 -18.74
N ASN A 298 8.46 2.63 -17.48
CA ASN A 298 7.35 3.50 -17.10
C ASN A 298 7.65 5.00 -17.29
N GLY A 299 8.79 5.32 -17.88
CA GLY A 299 9.19 6.69 -18.15
C GLY A 299 9.65 7.48 -16.93
N LEU A 300 9.95 6.86 -15.78
CA LEU A 300 10.42 7.54 -14.57
C LEU A 300 11.82 7.09 -14.15
N ASP A 301 12.48 7.88 -13.31
CA ASP A 301 13.72 7.51 -12.63
C ASP A 301 13.39 6.72 -11.35
N TRP A 302 13.96 5.52 -11.19
CA TRP A 302 13.71 4.67 -10.02
C TRP A 302 14.90 3.76 -9.66
N TRP A 303 14.96 3.38 -8.38
CA TRP A 303 16.02 2.53 -7.83
C TRP A 303 15.83 1.04 -8.11
N CYS A 304 16.91 0.34 -8.42
CA CYS A 304 16.97 -1.13 -8.38
C CYS A 304 17.60 -1.61 -7.05
N ILE A 305 17.46 -2.89 -6.72
CA ILE A 305 18.12 -3.47 -5.53
C ILE A 305 19.65 -3.63 -5.71
N THR A 306 20.12 -3.65 -6.96
CA THR A 306 21.49 -4.02 -7.34
C THR A 306 22.51 -2.92 -7.00
N PRO A 307 23.54 -3.20 -6.18
CA PRO A 307 24.71 -2.33 -6.07
C PRO A 307 25.48 -2.24 -7.40
N TYR A 308 25.90 -1.05 -7.81
CA TYR A 308 26.80 -0.89 -8.97
C TYR A 308 28.26 -1.14 -8.59
N ASN A 309 28.67 -0.58 -7.45
CA ASN A 309 29.99 -0.72 -6.87
C ASN A 309 29.88 -0.49 -5.35
N SER A 310 30.99 -0.25 -4.64
CA SER A 310 30.98 -0.02 -3.18
C SER A 310 30.39 1.32 -2.74
N THR A 311 30.01 2.24 -3.65
CA THR A 311 29.51 3.58 -3.32
C THR A 311 28.20 3.95 -4.00
N ASN A 312 27.79 3.23 -5.04
CA ASN A 312 26.67 3.58 -5.91
C ASN A 312 25.71 2.40 -6.09
N VAL A 313 24.43 2.73 -6.29
CA VAL A 313 23.34 1.78 -6.53
C VAL A 313 22.85 1.94 -7.96
N ARG A 314 22.36 0.86 -8.57
CA ARG A 314 21.76 0.89 -9.91
C ARG A 314 20.40 1.57 -9.91
N SER A 315 20.14 2.30 -10.98
CA SER A 315 18.85 2.93 -11.23
C SER A 315 18.45 2.76 -12.69
N ILE A 316 17.16 2.86 -12.96
CA ILE A 316 16.62 3.02 -14.29
C ILE A 316 16.27 4.48 -14.50
N THR A 317 16.60 5.00 -15.67
CA THR A 317 16.30 6.40 -16.04
C THR A 317 14.92 6.52 -16.70
N PHE A 318 14.41 7.74 -16.80
CA PHE A 318 13.13 8.07 -17.46
C PHE A 318 13.04 7.70 -18.96
N ILE A 319 14.14 7.29 -19.59
CA ILE A 319 14.20 6.74 -20.96
C ILE A 319 14.38 5.22 -21.00
N GLY A 320 14.38 4.56 -19.83
CA GLY A 320 14.55 3.12 -19.68
C GLY A 320 16.01 2.63 -19.65
N ALA A 321 16.99 3.52 -19.72
CA ALA A 321 18.41 3.14 -19.67
C ALA A 321 18.87 2.81 -18.24
N VAL A 322 19.75 1.82 -18.11
CA VAL A 322 20.42 1.46 -16.86
C VAL A 322 21.49 2.50 -16.53
N ASN A 323 21.46 3.02 -15.31
CA ASN A 323 22.41 3.99 -14.78
C ASN A 323 22.79 3.61 -13.33
N ASN A 324 23.54 4.48 -12.66
CA ASN A 324 23.82 4.37 -11.24
C ASN A 324 23.73 5.76 -10.59
N GLY A 325 23.52 5.78 -9.29
CA GLY A 325 23.49 7.01 -8.50
C GLY A 325 24.04 6.80 -7.11
N ALA A 326 24.38 7.91 -6.46
CA ALA A 326 24.70 7.88 -5.04
C ALA A 326 23.45 7.46 -4.26
N PRO A 327 23.55 6.54 -3.28
CA PRO A 327 22.41 6.05 -2.51
C PRO A 327 21.67 7.17 -1.76
N SER A 328 22.32 8.31 -1.53
CA SER A 328 21.72 9.48 -0.89
C SER A 328 20.85 10.35 -1.79
N ALA A 329 20.84 10.09 -3.11
CA ALA A 329 19.90 10.74 -4.03
C ALA A 329 18.50 10.15 -3.84
N ALA A 330 17.46 10.99 -3.91
CA ALA A 330 16.10 10.53 -3.75
C ALA A 330 15.44 10.28 -5.12
N PHE A 331 15.47 9.04 -5.58
CA PHE A 331 14.73 8.59 -6.76
C PHE A 331 13.45 7.85 -6.36
N GLY A 332 12.60 7.59 -7.35
CA GLY A 332 11.35 6.91 -7.11
C GLY A 332 11.52 5.45 -6.74
N ILE A 333 10.47 4.92 -6.10
CA ILE A 333 10.43 3.55 -5.60
C ILE A 333 9.36 2.79 -6.36
N ARG A 334 9.73 1.64 -6.93
CA ARG A 334 8.80 0.66 -7.50
C ARG A 334 8.88 -0.64 -6.71
N PRO A 335 8.07 -0.79 -5.66
CA PRO A 335 8.07 -1.99 -4.83
C PRO A 335 7.83 -3.24 -5.67
N SER A 336 8.53 -4.31 -5.29
CA SER A 336 8.40 -5.62 -5.91
C SER A 336 8.01 -6.66 -4.87
N ILE A 337 7.12 -7.58 -5.26
CA ILE A 337 6.62 -8.68 -4.42
C ILE A 337 6.60 -9.97 -5.22
N ASN A 338 6.60 -11.13 -4.55
CA ASN A 338 6.29 -12.41 -5.19
C ASN A 338 4.94 -12.89 -4.70
N LEU A 339 3.97 -13.04 -5.60
CA LEU A 339 2.71 -13.70 -5.28
C LEU A 339 2.94 -15.18 -5.01
N LYS A 340 2.21 -15.73 -4.04
CA LYS A 340 2.15 -17.17 -3.79
C LYS A 340 1.50 -17.89 -4.99
N SER A 341 1.87 -19.15 -5.20
CA SER A 341 1.37 -19.95 -6.33
C SER A 341 -0.12 -20.21 -6.30
N ASN A 342 -0.72 -20.25 -5.10
CA ASN A 342 -2.15 -20.49 -4.92
C ASN A 342 -3.03 -19.24 -5.15
N VAL A 343 -2.45 -18.08 -5.46
CA VAL A 343 -3.22 -16.86 -5.76
C VAL A 343 -3.90 -17.03 -7.11
N LYS A 344 -5.20 -16.77 -7.17
CA LYS A 344 -6.05 -16.96 -8.36
C LYS A 344 -6.52 -15.63 -8.95
N ILE A 345 -6.59 -15.57 -10.28
CA ILE A 345 -7.27 -14.50 -11.04
C ILE A 345 -8.73 -14.88 -11.19
N VAL A 346 -9.63 -13.96 -10.85
CA VAL A 346 -11.10 -14.17 -10.89
C VAL A 346 -11.81 -13.28 -11.89
N ASP A 347 -11.15 -12.22 -12.36
CA ASP A 347 -11.70 -11.25 -13.32
C ASP A 347 -10.57 -10.49 -14.03
N GLY A 348 -10.92 -9.73 -15.06
CA GLY A 348 -10.00 -8.94 -15.86
C GLY A 348 -9.32 -9.71 -17.00
N ASP A 349 -8.76 -8.97 -17.95
CA ASP A 349 -8.03 -9.53 -19.11
C ASP A 349 -6.54 -9.13 -19.13
N GLY A 350 -6.09 -8.44 -18.08
CA GLY A 350 -4.71 -8.04 -17.91
C GLY A 350 -4.32 -6.80 -18.70
N THR A 351 -5.26 -6.11 -19.36
CA THR A 351 -5.01 -4.79 -19.96
C THR A 351 -4.94 -3.70 -18.88
N VAL A 352 -4.46 -2.51 -19.23
CA VAL A 352 -4.38 -1.38 -18.27
C VAL A 352 -5.77 -0.90 -17.81
N ASP A 353 -6.76 -0.98 -18.70
CA ASP A 353 -8.15 -0.55 -18.43
C ASP A 353 -8.96 -1.65 -17.72
N ASN A 354 -8.57 -2.91 -17.88
CA ASN A 354 -9.21 -4.07 -17.26
C ASN A 354 -8.16 -5.06 -16.68
N PRO A 355 -7.39 -4.62 -15.66
CA PRO A 355 -6.32 -5.42 -15.09
C PRO A 355 -6.88 -6.68 -14.42
N TYR A 356 -6.06 -7.74 -14.38
CA TYR A 356 -6.45 -8.95 -13.66
C TYR A 356 -6.76 -8.65 -12.19
N ARG A 357 -7.87 -9.20 -11.69
CA ARG A 357 -8.32 -9.09 -10.29
C ARG A 357 -8.07 -10.39 -9.56
N LEU A 358 -7.53 -10.28 -8.35
CA LEU A 358 -7.19 -11.43 -7.53
C LEU A 358 -8.37 -11.86 -6.64
N SER A 359 -8.55 -13.17 -6.46
CA SER A 359 -9.51 -13.69 -5.49
C SER A 359 -9.19 -13.15 -4.10
N GLY A 360 -10.19 -12.67 -3.37
CA GLY A 360 -10.01 -12.02 -2.05
C GLY A 360 -9.64 -10.53 -2.09
N ASP A 361 -9.29 -9.97 -3.25
CA ASP A 361 -9.10 -8.52 -3.48
C ASP A 361 -10.03 -7.93 -4.57
N ASN A 362 -11.07 -8.67 -4.93
CA ASN A 362 -12.10 -8.25 -5.88
C ASN A 362 -13.43 -7.93 -5.16
N ASP A 363 -13.41 -6.92 -4.28
CA ASP A 363 -14.62 -6.52 -3.54
C ASP A 363 -15.72 -6.01 -4.47
N THR A 364 -16.95 -6.41 -4.17
CA THR A 364 -18.17 -5.89 -4.81
C THR A 364 -19.09 -5.28 -3.74
N ASP A 365 -20.03 -4.43 -4.16
CA ASP A 365 -21.11 -3.90 -3.30
C ASP A 365 -20.63 -3.13 -2.06
N LEU A 366 -19.72 -2.17 -2.25
CA LEU A 366 -19.13 -1.37 -1.16
C LEU A 366 -20.00 -0.19 -0.68
N SER A 367 -21.19 0.00 -1.27
CA SER A 367 -22.11 1.07 -0.86
C SER A 367 -22.54 0.94 0.61
N GLY A 368 -22.48 2.03 1.35
CA GLY A 368 -22.75 2.12 2.79
C GLY A 368 -21.58 1.73 3.69
N THR A 369 -20.45 1.27 3.14
CA THR A 369 -19.25 0.95 3.94
C THR A 369 -18.43 2.20 4.24
N LEU A 370 -17.68 2.19 5.35
CA LEU A 370 -16.83 3.30 5.75
C LEU A 370 -15.62 3.42 4.83
N LEU A 371 -15.25 4.66 4.48
CA LEU A 371 -14.08 4.89 3.63
C LEU A 371 -12.77 4.49 4.31
N ASN A 372 -12.68 4.62 5.64
CA ASN A 372 -11.47 4.30 6.39
C ASN A 372 -11.15 2.79 6.46
N THR A 373 -12.00 1.92 5.91
CA THR A 373 -11.70 0.49 5.72
C THR A 373 -11.06 0.20 4.36
N ARG A 374 -10.88 1.21 3.51
CA ARG A 374 -10.30 1.11 2.16
C ARG A 374 -8.78 1.27 2.16
N TYR A 375 -8.15 0.95 1.03
CA TYR A 375 -6.70 0.73 0.93
C TYR A 375 -5.99 1.87 0.18
N SER A 376 -4.73 2.10 0.54
CA SER A 376 -3.87 3.10 -0.11
C SER A 376 -3.77 2.85 -1.62
N GLY A 377 -3.99 3.90 -2.40
CA GLY A 377 -3.91 3.93 -3.85
C GLY A 377 -5.24 3.88 -4.59
N GLU A 378 -6.33 3.44 -3.93
CA GLU A 378 -7.69 3.45 -4.50
C GLU A 378 -8.16 4.88 -4.80
N TYR A 379 -8.99 5.03 -5.82
CA TYR A 379 -9.45 6.31 -6.35
C TYR A 379 -10.79 6.75 -5.78
N ILE A 380 -10.94 8.06 -5.61
CA ILE A 380 -12.11 8.72 -5.04
C ILE A 380 -12.52 9.89 -5.93
N THR A 381 -13.83 10.07 -6.13
CA THR A 381 -14.39 11.32 -6.63
C THR A 381 -14.50 12.33 -5.49
N PHE A 382 -13.67 13.36 -5.55
CA PHE A 382 -13.62 14.45 -4.57
C PHE A 382 -13.14 15.72 -5.26
N GLY A 383 -13.71 16.89 -4.95
CA GLY A 383 -13.37 18.13 -5.64
C GLY A 383 -14.45 18.52 -6.67
N ASN A 384 -14.07 19.21 -7.74
CA ASN A 384 -14.99 19.61 -8.81
C ASN A 384 -14.31 19.61 -10.20
N ASP A 385 -15.14 19.64 -11.26
CA ASP A 385 -14.72 19.76 -12.66
C ASP A 385 -13.51 18.89 -13.04
N GLU A 386 -12.43 19.50 -13.54
CA GLU A 386 -11.17 18.83 -13.93
C GLU A 386 -10.28 18.42 -12.76
N ASN A 387 -10.66 18.75 -11.53
CA ASN A 387 -9.92 18.51 -10.29
C ASN A 387 -10.68 17.57 -9.34
N ASN A 388 -11.40 16.59 -9.88
CA ASN A 388 -12.34 15.76 -9.14
C ASN A 388 -11.81 14.35 -8.76
N LEU A 389 -10.53 14.04 -9.06
CA LEU A 389 -9.96 12.70 -8.85
C LEU A 389 -8.88 12.71 -7.77
N TYR A 390 -9.11 11.93 -6.71
CA TYR A 390 -8.23 11.81 -5.55
C TYR A 390 -7.85 10.34 -5.32
N ARG A 391 -6.82 10.11 -4.51
CA ARG A 391 -6.34 8.79 -4.11
C ARG A 391 -6.23 8.69 -2.61
N ILE A 392 -6.58 7.53 -2.06
CA ILE A 392 -6.33 7.19 -0.66
C ILE A 392 -4.82 7.08 -0.45
N VAL A 393 -4.33 7.73 0.60
CA VAL A 393 -2.91 7.71 0.99
C VAL A 393 -2.72 6.72 2.12
N SER A 394 -3.50 6.85 3.20
CA SER A 394 -3.33 6.11 4.45
C SER A 394 -4.58 6.19 5.33
N ARG A 395 -4.64 5.30 6.33
CA ARG A 395 -5.62 5.32 7.44
C ARG A 395 -4.91 5.89 8.67
N GLU A 396 -5.34 7.04 9.16
CA GLU A 396 -4.69 7.74 10.28
C GLU A 396 -5.21 7.24 11.65
N THR A 397 -4.48 7.55 12.72
CA THR A 397 -4.63 6.99 14.08
C THR A 397 -6.02 7.18 14.74
N GLU A 398 -6.86 8.09 14.23
CA GLU A 398 -8.23 8.36 14.73
C GLU A 398 -9.32 7.84 13.79
N GLY A 399 -8.97 6.93 12.87
CA GLY A 399 -9.90 6.43 11.85
C GLY A 399 -10.18 7.43 10.73
N LEU A 400 -9.38 8.49 10.62
CA LEU A 400 -9.42 9.41 9.48
C LEU A 400 -8.83 8.75 8.24
N THR A 401 -9.30 9.15 7.07
CA THR A 401 -8.72 8.71 5.78
C THR A 401 -7.95 9.86 5.17
N LYS A 402 -6.62 9.71 5.03
CA LYS A 402 -5.83 10.70 4.29
C LYS A 402 -5.97 10.47 2.80
N ILE A 403 -6.25 11.52 2.04
CA ILE A 403 -6.35 11.51 0.58
C ILE A 403 -5.46 12.60 -0.04
N THR A 404 -5.09 12.43 -1.31
CA THR A 404 -4.40 13.46 -2.10
C THR A 404 -4.98 13.52 -3.50
N SER A 405 -4.92 14.68 -4.17
CA SER A 405 -5.34 14.76 -5.57
C SER A 405 -4.47 13.83 -6.42
N ALA A 406 -5.06 13.15 -7.41
CA ALA A 406 -4.33 12.18 -8.23
C ALA A 406 -3.19 12.83 -9.03
N GLU A 407 -3.44 14.05 -9.52
CA GLU A 407 -2.49 14.93 -10.21
C GLU A 407 -2.46 16.31 -9.51
N PRO A 408 -1.44 17.13 -9.77
CA PRO A 408 -1.46 18.54 -9.36
C PRO A 408 -2.67 19.26 -9.96
N LEU A 409 -3.23 20.21 -9.19
CA LEU A 409 -4.45 20.92 -9.58
C LEU A 409 -4.29 21.64 -10.93
N LYS A 410 -5.38 21.77 -11.67
CA LYS A 410 -5.47 22.46 -12.96
C LYS A 410 -6.42 23.65 -12.90
N SER A 411 -6.17 24.63 -13.76
CA SER A 411 -7.06 25.75 -14.02
C SER A 411 -7.14 25.96 -15.52
N SER A 412 -8.32 25.71 -16.09
CA SER A 412 -8.56 25.77 -17.54
C SER A 412 -7.64 24.83 -18.33
N GLY A 413 -7.44 23.60 -17.85
CA GLY A 413 -6.62 22.57 -18.49
C GLY A 413 -5.12 22.66 -18.23
N ALA A 414 -4.62 23.75 -17.63
CA ALA A 414 -3.21 23.95 -17.33
C ALA A 414 -2.92 23.71 -15.84
N PHE A 415 -1.79 23.07 -15.52
CA PHE A 415 -1.38 22.88 -14.12
C PHE A 415 -1.24 24.21 -13.38
N LYS A 416 -1.90 24.31 -12.23
CA LYS A 416 -1.80 25.41 -11.28
C LYS A 416 -0.45 25.31 -10.58
N THR A 417 0.46 26.21 -10.93
CA THR A 417 1.76 26.34 -10.27
C THR A 417 1.84 27.61 -9.43
N MET A 418 2.54 27.54 -8.30
CA MET A 418 2.82 28.70 -7.46
C MET A 418 4.13 28.55 -6.70
N GLU A 419 4.65 29.67 -6.18
CA GLU A 419 5.72 29.65 -5.19
C GLU A 419 5.22 29.01 -3.90
N PHE A 420 6.11 28.35 -3.17
CA PHE A 420 5.76 27.81 -1.86
C PHE A 420 5.41 28.95 -0.88
N ASP A 421 6.28 29.96 -0.80
CA ASP A 421 6.03 31.21 -0.07
C ASP A 421 6.78 32.38 -0.73
N SER A 422 6.07 33.48 -0.96
CA SER A 422 6.63 34.69 -1.58
C SER A 422 7.64 35.42 -0.71
N ASN A 423 7.69 35.11 0.60
CA ASN A 423 8.70 35.61 1.51
C ASN A 423 9.90 34.65 1.66
N ASN A 424 9.98 33.62 0.81
CA ASN A 424 11.04 32.62 0.81
C ASN A 424 11.16 31.84 2.15
N ASN A 425 10.02 31.58 2.80
CA ASN A 425 9.96 30.70 3.97
C ASN A 425 9.63 29.26 3.54
N ALA A 426 10.48 28.31 3.93
CA ALA A 426 10.28 26.89 3.63
C ALA A 426 9.27 26.20 4.57
N ASN A 427 8.95 26.81 5.72
CA ASN A 427 7.98 26.23 6.65
C ASN A 427 6.56 26.46 6.15
N TYR A 428 5.80 25.38 6.09
CA TYR A 428 4.37 25.43 5.79
C TYR A 428 3.59 26.09 6.94
N SER A 429 2.65 26.96 6.59
CA SER A 429 1.61 27.43 7.50
C SER A 429 0.35 27.74 6.69
N SER A 430 -0.81 27.75 7.34
CA SER A 430 -2.08 28.16 6.69
C SER A 430 -2.10 29.62 6.19
N THR A 431 -1.05 30.39 6.45
CA THR A 431 -0.94 31.82 6.13
C THR A 431 0.16 32.16 5.12
N ASN A 432 1.07 31.23 4.83
CA ASN A 432 2.07 31.42 3.78
C ASN A 432 1.42 31.30 2.38
N THR A 433 2.12 31.65 1.31
CA THR A 433 1.50 31.75 -0.03
C THR A 433 0.73 30.48 -0.45
N ILE A 434 1.32 29.30 -0.35
CA ILE A 434 0.64 28.05 -0.70
C ILE A 434 -0.43 27.64 0.30
N GLY A 435 -0.20 27.83 1.60
CA GLY A 435 -1.16 27.46 2.63
C GLY A 435 -2.40 28.36 2.67
N ALA A 436 -2.25 29.64 2.36
CA ALA A 436 -3.38 30.57 2.21
C ALA A 436 -4.25 30.21 1.00
N PHE A 437 -3.64 29.73 -0.09
CA PHE A 437 -4.38 29.17 -1.22
C PHE A 437 -5.12 27.88 -0.81
N LEU A 438 -4.42 26.92 -0.22
CA LEU A 438 -4.96 25.61 0.18
C LEU A 438 -6.10 25.73 1.21
N ASN A 439 -5.96 26.61 2.20
CA ASN A 439 -6.95 26.79 3.27
C ASN A 439 -7.93 27.94 2.97
N GLY A 440 -7.97 28.44 1.73
CA GLY A 440 -8.83 29.52 1.30
C GLY A 440 -9.43 29.25 -0.08
N GLU A 441 -8.76 29.72 -1.13
CA GLU A 441 -9.24 29.61 -2.53
C GLU A 441 -9.54 28.17 -2.93
N TYR A 442 -8.70 27.20 -2.55
CA TYR A 442 -8.88 25.79 -2.86
C TYR A 442 -10.20 25.25 -2.30
N LEU A 443 -10.46 25.44 -1.00
CA LEU A 443 -11.70 24.99 -0.36
C LEU A 443 -12.96 25.59 -1.00
N VAL A 444 -12.87 26.85 -1.46
CA VAL A 444 -14.01 27.55 -2.05
C VAL A 444 -14.21 27.19 -3.52
N SER A 445 -13.13 27.04 -4.29
CA SER A 445 -13.18 27.03 -5.76
C SER A 445 -12.91 25.66 -6.37
N TYR A 446 -12.29 24.74 -5.64
CA TYR A 446 -11.88 23.41 -6.12
C TYR A 446 -12.59 22.25 -5.39
N VAL A 447 -13.34 22.55 -4.32
CA VAL A 447 -14.05 21.56 -3.51
C VAL A 447 -15.52 21.91 -3.43
N ASP A 448 -16.38 20.99 -3.86
CA ASP A 448 -17.83 21.18 -3.75
C ASP A 448 -18.32 21.19 -2.30
N SER A 449 -19.44 21.87 -2.06
CA SER A 449 -19.98 22.08 -0.72
C SER A 449 -20.27 20.81 0.07
N GLY A 450 -20.69 19.72 -0.59
CA GLY A 450 -20.92 18.43 0.06
C GLY A 450 -19.63 17.82 0.61
N TYR A 451 -18.55 17.91 -0.16
CA TYR A 451 -17.24 17.38 0.24
C TYR A 451 -16.59 18.18 1.36
N ARG A 452 -16.78 19.51 1.42
CA ARG A 452 -16.20 20.34 2.48
C ARG A 452 -16.58 19.87 3.89
N ASN A 453 -17.80 19.38 4.09
CA ASN A 453 -18.26 18.93 5.40
C ASN A 453 -17.59 17.62 5.85
N MET A 454 -17.01 16.87 4.91
CA MET A 454 -16.31 15.59 5.16
C MET A 454 -14.85 15.80 5.62
N ILE A 455 -14.31 17.01 5.46
CA ILE A 455 -12.92 17.33 5.77
C ILE A 455 -12.76 17.50 7.28
N GLU A 456 -11.66 16.97 7.82
CA GLU A 456 -11.23 17.24 9.19
C GLU A 456 -10.64 18.65 9.30
N ASP A 457 -11.23 19.48 10.18
CA ASP A 457 -10.93 20.91 10.23
C ASP A 457 -9.51 21.19 10.77
N ASN A 458 -9.00 20.33 11.65
CA ASN A 458 -7.77 20.57 12.40
C ASN A 458 -6.77 19.41 12.29
N THR A 459 -6.09 19.32 11.14
CA THR A 459 -5.04 18.32 10.93
C THR A 459 -3.66 18.85 11.35
N ILE A 460 -2.92 18.03 12.11
CA ILE A 460 -1.51 18.26 12.42
C ILE A 460 -0.65 17.79 11.24
N TRP A 461 0.16 18.71 10.70
CA TRP A 461 1.11 18.44 9.65
C TRP A 461 2.54 18.49 10.19
N TYR A 462 3.30 17.41 9.99
CA TYR A 462 4.70 17.31 10.43
C TYR A 462 5.65 17.91 9.40
N LEU A 463 6.49 18.84 9.84
CA LEU A 463 7.42 19.63 9.02
C LEU A 463 8.87 19.20 9.28
N GLY A 464 9.11 17.90 9.20
CA GLY A 464 10.45 17.32 9.37
C GLY A 464 11.43 17.74 8.27
N THR A 465 12.73 17.60 8.55
CA THR A 465 13.81 17.97 7.63
C THR A 465 14.58 16.74 7.16
N VAL A 466 14.58 16.51 5.85
CA VAL A 466 15.36 15.44 5.21
C VAL A 466 16.47 16.05 4.36
N ARG A 467 17.67 16.16 4.93
CA ARG A 467 18.87 16.69 4.27
C ARG A 467 19.43 15.71 3.22
N GLY A 468 20.42 16.16 2.44
CA GLY A 468 21.25 15.23 1.68
C GLY A 468 21.82 14.18 2.64
N TYR A 469 21.73 12.90 2.29
CA TYR A 469 22.19 11.73 3.07
C TYR A 469 21.30 11.25 4.23
N ALA A 470 20.22 11.94 4.59
CA ALA A 470 19.40 11.57 5.75
C ALA A 470 18.25 10.60 5.40
N SER A 471 17.82 9.79 6.37
CA SER A 471 16.62 8.95 6.25
C SER A 471 15.35 9.74 5.99
N TYR A 472 14.42 9.16 5.20
CA TYR A 472 13.07 9.69 5.01
C TYR A 472 12.29 9.80 6.33
N LYS A 473 12.62 8.99 7.35
CA LYS A 473 11.96 9.04 8.67
C LYS A 473 12.04 10.42 9.31
N LEU A 474 13.09 11.20 9.04
CA LEU A 474 13.22 12.57 9.55
C LEU A 474 12.17 13.55 9.00
N ALA A 475 11.36 13.15 8.01
CA ALA A 475 10.19 13.91 7.58
C ALA A 475 9.07 13.94 8.64
N LYS A 476 9.05 12.97 9.57
CA LYS A 476 8.05 12.83 10.64
C LYS A 476 8.65 12.75 12.04
N TYR A 477 9.82 12.14 12.17
CA TYR A 477 10.42 11.77 13.44
C TYR A 477 11.67 12.58 13.74
N THR A 478 12.10 12.58 15.00
CA THR A 478 13.33 13.27 15.44
C THR A 478 14.60 12.54 14.99
N ASP A 479 14.51 11.24 14.74
CA ASP A 479 15.62 10.37 14.35
C ASP A 479 15.13 9.17 13.51
N GLU A 480 16.06 8.29 13.14
CA GLU A 480 15.81 7.12 12.28
C GLU A 480 15.17 5.94 13.00
N THR A 481 15.01 6.00 14.33
CA THR A 481 14.29 4.94 15.07
C THR A 481 12.81 4.96 14.71
N GLY A 482 12.24 6.15 14.49
CA GLY A 482 10.81 6.33 14.22
C GLY A 482 9.95 6.33 15.48
N ASN A 483 10.54 6.48 16.67
CA ASN A 483 9.81 6.35 17.93
C ASN A 483 9.28 7.68 18.47
N THR A 484 9.93 8.81 18.14
CA THR A 484 9.55 10.15 18.64
C THR A 484 9.21 11.07 17.48
N LEU A 485 7.99 11.59 17.48
CA LEU A 485 7.52 12.56 16.48
C LEU A 485 8.28 13.89 16.59
N THR A 486 8.49 14.56 15.47
CA THR A 486 9.05 15.92 15.46
C THR A 486 8.09 16.91 16.14
N SER A 487 8.66 17.88 16.87
CA SER A 487 7.90 19.02 17.40
C SER A 487 7.71 20.14 16.37
N ASN A 488 8.39 20.08 15.21
CA ASN A 488 8.16 21.01 14.12
C ASN A 488 6.88 20.62 13.39
N ILE A 489 5.76 21.17 13.85
CA ILE A 489 4.43 20.91 13.33
C ILE A 489 3.70 22.20 13.00
N THR A 490 2.65 22.09 12.20
CA THR A 490 1.66 23.15 12.01
C THR A 490 0.27 22.55 11.97
N SER A 491 -0.75 23.34 12.30
CA SER A 491 -2.14 22.92 12.21
C SER A 491 -2.84 23.65 11.08
N ALA A 492 -3.48 22.89 10.18
CA ALA A 492 -4.24 23.41 9.05
C ALA A 492 -5.24 22.36 8.57
N THR A 493 -6.34 22.81 7.97
CA THR A 493 -7.36 21.94 7.36
C THR A 493 -6.78 21.18 6.17
N ILE A 494 -6.04 21.88 5.32
CA ILE A 494 -5.43 21.33 4.10
C ILE A 494 -3.91 21.48 4.19
N GLY A 495 -3.20 20.45 3.75
CA GLY A 495 -1.73 20.43 3.66
C GLY A 495 -1.26 19.85 2.34
N LEU A 496 -0.04 19.32 2.34
CA LEU A 496 0.56 18.59 1.23
C LEU A 496 1.15 17.28 1.78
N LEU A 497 1.47 16.34 0.89
CA LEU A 497 2.19 15.14 1.32
C LEU A 497 3.64 15.46 1.67
N ARG A 498 4.19 14.65 2.56
CA ARG A 498 5.61 14.63 2.92
C ARG A 498 6.34 13.64 2.03
N MET A 499 7.63 13.87 1.88
CA MET A 499 8.56 12.90 1.32
C MET A 499 8.46 11.57 2.08
N GLY A 500 8.37 10.46 1.35
CA GLY A 500 8.24 9.12 1.93
C GLY A 500 6.80 8.69 2.23
N GLU A 501 5.79 9.57 2.19
CA GLU A 501 4.40 9.11 2.25
C GLU A 501 4.03 8.35 0.97
N LEU A 502 3.04 7.46 1.08
CA LEU A 502 2.44 6.80 -0.08
C LEU A 502 1.77 7.85 -0.97
N MET A 503 1.76 7.62 -2.28
CA MET A 503 1.21 8.54 -3.29
C MET A 503 1.94 9.89 -3.40
N ALA A 504 3.03 10.07 -2.65
CA ALA A 504 3.93 11.21 -2.80
C ALA A 504 4.90 11.04 -3.98
N GLY A 505 4.90 9.89 -4.66
CA GLY A 505 5.66 9.65 -5.89
C GLY A 505 4.98 10.19 -7.15
N GLN A 506 5.69 10.08 -8.28
CA GLN A 506 5.19 10.52 -9.57
C GLN A 506 4.42 9.41 -10.29
N PHE A 507 3.26 9.77 -10.83
CA PHE A 507 2.36 8.88 -11.57
C PHE A 507 2.13 9.47 -12.95
N ASP A 508 2.33 8.68 -14.00
CA ASP A 508 2.10 9.05 -15.41
C ASP A 508 2.73 10.39 -15.82
N LYS A 509 4.01 10.39 -16.19
CA LYS A 509 4.70 11.61 -16.60
C LYS A 509 4.17 12.25 -17.89
N TYR A 510 3.38 11.54 -18.70
CA TYR A 510 2.94 12.04 -19.99
C TYR A 510 1.75 12.99 -19.80
N ASN A 511 0.84 12.63 -18.89
CA ASN A 511 -0.30 13.47 -18.53
C ASN A 511 -0.02 14.37 -17.33
N ASN A 512 0.74 13.89 -16.33
CA ASN A 512 1.16 14.63 -15.15
C ASN A 512 2.64 15.05 -15.27
N ASN A 513 2.87 16.13 -16.02
CA ASN A 513 4.21 16.59 -16.41
C ASN A 513 4.65 17.89 -15.71
N THR A 514 4.20 18.10 -14.47
CA THR A 514 4.62 19.25 -13.66
C THR A 514 5.37 18.81 -12.40
N PHE A 515 6.29 19.66 -11.93
CA PHE A 515 6.88 19.53 -10.60
C PHE A 515 5.80 19.82 -9.57
N TYR A 516 5.86 19.24 -8.37
CA TYR A 516 4.94 19.64 -7.30
C TYR A 516 5.61 19.69 -5.94
N TRP A 517 5.06 20.56 -5.10
CA TRP A 517 5.53 20.77 -3.73
C TRP A 517 5.17 19.62 -2.80
N THR A 518 6.05 19.37 -1.83
CA THR A 518 5.78 18.54 -0.64
C THR A 518 5.90 19.42 0.62
N LEU A 519 5.67 18.86 1.81
CA LEU A 519 5.91 19.55 3.09
C LEU A 519 7.35 19.44 3.62
N THR A 520 8.15 18.54 3.06
CA THR A 520 9.42 18.17 3.69
C THR A 520 10.49 19.23 3.45
N LEU A 521 11.16 19.64 4.53
CA LEU A 521 12.24 20.62 4.46
C LEU A 521 13.53 19.99 3.91
N TYR A 522 14.27 20.77 3.12
CA TYR A 522 15.65 20.53 2.70
C TYR A 522 16.49 21.77 3.09
N ASP A 523 16.97 21.79 4.33
CA ASP A 523 17.61 22.96 4.94
C ASP A 523 16.73 24.22 4.87
N PHE A 524 17.07 25.20 4.02
CA PHE A 524 16.31 26.44 3.81
C PHE A 524 15.33 26.35 2.64
N TYR A 525 15.22 25.18 2.02
CA TYR A 525 14.39 24.91 0.85
C TYR A 525 13.29 23.91 1.18
N VAL A 526 12.34 23.77 0.26
CA VAL A 526 11.29 22.75 0.33
C VAL A 526 11.58 21.67 -0.70
N ARG A 527 11.33 20.42 -0.33
CA ARG A 527 11.38 19.28 -1.25
C ARG A 527 10.24 19.38 -2.26
N SER A 528 10.55 19.09 -3.51
CA SER A 528 9.58 18.90 -4.58
C SER A 528 9.84 17.57 -5.27
N VAL A 529 8.82 17.02 -5.92
CA VAL A 529 8.98 15.87 -6.81
C VAL A 529 8.97 16.40 -8.24
N ASN A 530 9.98 16.00 -9.01
CA ASN A 530 10.11 16.40 -10.40
C ASN A 530 9.32 15.49 -11.33
N THR A 531 9.23 15.88 -12.60
CA THR A 531 8.51 15.16 -13.64
C THR A 531 9.01 13.74 -13.90
N ASN A 532 10.27 13.46 -13.57
CA ASN A 532 10.86 12.14 -13.69
C ASN A 532 10.67 11.28 -12.44
N GLY A 533 10.07 11.81 -11.37
CA GLY A 533 9.80 11.10 -10.12
C GLY A 533 10.93 11.13 -9.08
N ALA A 534 11.95 11.96 -9.27
CA ALA A 534 12.97 12.21 -8.25
C ALA A 534 12.52 13.32 -7.28
N SER A 535 12.89 13.18 -6.01
CA SER A 535 12.66 14.19 -4.97
C SER A 535 13.90 15.07 -4.81
N THR A 536 13.74 16.38 -5.00
CA THR A 536 14.85 17.35 -4.98
C THR A 536 14.54 18.52 -4.06
N GLY A 537 15.57 19.09 -3.42
CA GLY A 537 15.44 20.38 -2.73
C GLY A 537 15.46 21.50 -3.76
N THR A 538 14.43 22.35 -3.78
CA THR A 538 14.30 23.44 -4.76
C THR A 538 14.20 24.82 -4.09
N SER A 539 15.01 25.77 -4.57
CA SER A 539 14.96 27.23 -4.30
C SER A 539 13.80 27.87 -5.11
N PRO A 540 13.25 29.08 -4.81
CA PRO A 540 11.89 29.45 -5.20
C PRO A 540 11.68 29.33 -6.71
N VAL A 541 10.97 28.26 -7.09
CA VAL A 541 10.49 27.95 -8.44
C VAL A 541 8.99 27.79 -8.35
N LEU A 542 8.27 28.06 -9.44
CA LEU A 542 6.86 27.70 -9.51
C LEU A 542 6.74 26.18 -9.60
N ALA A 543 5.97 25.58 -8.69
CA ALA A 543 5.63 24.16 -8.77
C ALA A 543 4.13 23.95 -8.55
N GLY A 544 3.63 22.84 -9.07
CA GLY A 544 2.28 22.37 -8.95
C GLY A 544 1.85 22.15 -7.51
N VAL A 545 0.55 22.28 -7.28
CA VAL A 545 -0.07 22.09 -5.97
C VAL A 545 -0.83 20.77 -5.96
N LYS A 546 -0.46 19.86 -5.06
CA LYS A 546 -1.11 18.56 -4.89
C LYS A 546 -1.67 18.46 -3.45
N PRO A 547 -2.90 18.94 -3.20
CA PRO A 547 -3.46 19.00 -1.85
C PRO A 547 -3.49 17.62 -1.17
N SER A 548 -3.30 17.63 0.15
CA SER A 548 -3.49 16.49 1.03
C SER A 548 -4.49 16.85 2.13
N ILE A 549 -5.37 15.90 2.45
CA ILE A 549 -6.58 16.14 3.25
C ILE A 549 -6.84 14.92 4.11
N ASN A 550 -7.24 15.11 5.37
CA ASN A 550 -7.84 14.04 6.17
C ASN A 550 -9.36 14.15 6.11
N LEU A 551 -10.02 13.06 5.76
CA LEU A 551 -11.48 12.93 5.81
C LEU A 551 -11.90 12.29 7.13
N LYS A 552 -13.06 12.74 7.64
CA LYS A 552 -13.66 12.25 8.88
C LYS A 552 -13.93 10.74 8.85
N SER A 553 -13.94 10.13 10.03
CA SER A 553 -14.11 8.69 10.18
C SER A 553 -15.50 8.17 9.82
N ASN A 554 -16.52 9.03 9.75
CA ASN A 554 -17.90 8.71 9.37
C ASN A 554 -18.20 8.95 7.88
N VAL A 555 -17.19 9.14 7.04
CA VAL A 555 -17.37 9.18 5.59
C VAL A 555 -17.62 7.77 5.06
N VAL A 556 -18.68 7.61 4.27
CA VAL A 556 -19.08 6.33 3.67
C VAL A 556 -19.04 6.38 2.16
N ILE A 557 -18.87 5.21 1.55
CA ILE A 557 -18.90 4.99 0.11
C ILE A 557 -20.35 4.86 -0.35
N THR A 558 -20.72 5.51 -1.44
CA THR A 558 -22.07 5.45 -2.03
C THR A 558 -22.11 4.76 -3.39
N GLY A 559 -20.94 4.47 -3.96
CA GLY A 559 -20.80 3.90 -5.30
C GLY A 559 -19.33 3.84 -5.73
N GLY A 560 -19.10 3.28 -6.92
CA GLY A 560 -17.76 3.04 -7.46
C GLY A 560 -17.11 1.77 -6.92
N ASP A 561 -16.02 1.36 -7.56
CA ASP A 561 -15.19 0.21 -7.17
C ASP A 561 -13.75 0.62 -6.79
N GLY A 562 -13.46 1.93 -6.80
CA GLY A 562 -12.18 2.48 -6.39
C GLY A 562 -11.09 2.38 -7.46
N THR A 563 -11.42 1.94 -8.68
CA THR A 563 -10.55 2.04 -9.84
C THR A 563 -10.52 3.46 -10.40
N LYS A 564 -9.54 3.76 -11.27
CA LYS A 564 -9.44 5.08 -11.90
C LYS A 564 -10.67 5.42 -12.76
N GLU A 565 -11.22 4.42 -13.46
CA GLU A 565 -12.36 4.58 -14.36
C GLU A 565 -13.71 4.59 -13.61
N ASN A 566 -13.75 4.02 -12.41
CA ASN A 566 -14.94 3.97 -11.56
C ASN A 566 -14.60 4.28 -10.08
N PRO A 567 -14.12 5.51 -9.79
CA PRO A 567 -13.67 5.90 -8.46
C PRO A 567 -14.81 5.88 -7.44
N PHE A 568 -14.48 5.75 -6.15
CA PHE A 568 -15.48 5.78 -5.09
C PHE A 568 -16.18 7.14 -5.01
N THR A 569 -17.51 7.11 -4.94
CA THR A 569 -18.33 8.28 -4.58
C THR A 569 -18.61 8.26 -3.08
N LEU A 570 -18.71 9.44 -2.46
CA LEU A 570 -18.72 9.57 -1.00
C LEU A 570 -19.91 10.38 -0.48
N GLU A 571 -20.35 10.07 0.73
CA GLU A 571 -21.22 10.93 1.54
C GLU A 571 -20.79 10.92 3.02
N LEU A 572 -21.30 11.88 3.79
CA LEU A 572 -21.12 11.90 5.24
C LEU A 572 -22.29 11.16 5.87
N ALA A 573 -22.01 10.13 6.68
CA ALA A 573 -23.05 9.48 7.46
C ALA A 573 -23.51 10.38 8.62
N ASP A 574 -24.83 10.38 8.88
CA ASP A 574 -25.50 11.14 9.94
C ASP A 574 -25.07 10.75 11.36
#